data_AF-A0A662SD55-F1
#
_entry.id   AF-A0A662SD55-F1
#
_cell.length_a   1.000
_cell.length_b   1.000
_cell.length_c   1.000
_cell.angle_alpha   90.00
_cell.angle_beta   90.00
_cell.angle_gamma   90.00
#
_symmetry.space_group_name_H-M   'P 1'
#
loop_
_entity.id
_entity.type
_entity.pdbx_description
1 polymer ?
#
loop_
_entity_poly.entity_id
_entity_poly.type
_entity_poly.pdbx_seq_one_letter_code
_entity_poly.pdbx_strand_id
1 'polypeptide(L)'
;MREEGFNFEVFSLSGSHGIGKTTIYNAISEIVTHDDDLKRRIKLVGESAHHLLIQMNVRKTWQEELAANIEAYRHFQDCLHSFYMASVVAFSDKPIIFDRFLIDCEAYRMLY
;
A
#
# COMPACT_ATOMS: atom_id res chain seq x y z
N MET A 1 -35.68 1.42 5.61
CA MET A 1 -34.42 1.07 4.92
C MET A 1 -33.31 1.51 5.85
N ARG A 2 -32.49 0.59 6.37
CA ARG A 2 -31.21 0.99 6.95
C ARG A 2 -30.32 1.33 5.77
N GLU A 3 -29.73 2.52 5.79
CA GLU A 3 -28.60 2.81 4.91
C GLU A 3 -27.49 1.84 5.33
N GLU A 4 -27.34 0.74 4.58
CA GLU A 4 -26.17 -0.12 4.69
C GLU A 4 -25.00 0.67 4.13
N GLY A 5 -24.40 1.51 4.98
CA GLY A 5 -23.18 2.22 4.66
C GLY A 5 -22.09 1.23 4.26
N PHE A 6 -21.20 1.65 3.37
CA PHE A 6 -20.01 0.87 3.01
C PHE A 6 -19.22 0.56 4.29
N ASN A 7 -19.20 -0.70 4.71
CA ASN A 7 -18.43 -1.15 5.86
C ASN A 7 -17.15 -1.81 5.35
N PHE A 8 -16.14 -0.99 5.07
CA PHE A 8 -14.82 -1.45 4.64
C PHE A 8 -13.83 -1.33 5.80
N GLU A 9 -13.13 -2.42 6.09
CA GLU A 9 -12.03 -2.45 7.05
C GLU A 9 -10.72 -2.41 6.27
N VAL A 10 -9.90 -1.39 6.48
CA VAL A 10 -8.60 -1.25 5.81
C VAL A 10 -7.48 -1.23 6.84
N PHE A 11 -6.53 -2.14 6.64
CA PHE A 11 -5.33 -2.29 7.44
C PHE A 11 -4.11 -2.01 6.58
N SER A 12 -3.05 -1.52 7.21
CA SER A 12 -1.78 -1.25 6.53
C SER A 12 -0.63 -1.39 7.51
N LEU A 13 0.49 -1.94 7.04
CA LEU A 13 1.72 -1.97 7.81
C LEU A 13 2.48 -0.66 7.61
N SER A 14 2.73 0.10 8.69
CA SER A 14 3.46 1.37 8.65
C SER A 14 4.74 1.34 9.49
N GLY A 15 5.69 2.20 9.14
CA GLY A 15 6.97 2.36 9.86
C GLY A 15 8.20 2.50 8.96
N SER A 16 9.37 2.72 9.57
CA SER A 16 10.63 3.03 8.88
C SER A 16 11.13 1.94 7.92
N HIS A 17 12.05 2.31 7.02
CA HIS A 17 12.71 1.35 6.13
C HIS A 17 13.50 0.30 6.94
N GLY A 18 13.52 -0.95 6.48
CA GLY A 18 14.31 -2.02 7.10
C GLY A 18 13.75 -2.66 8.39
N ILE A 19 12.57 -2.25 8.88
CA ILE A 19 12.02 -2.79 10.15
C ILE A 19 11.30 -4.15 10.02
N GLY A 20 11.33 -4.77 8.84
CA GLY A 20 10.67 -6.07 8.61
C GLY A 20 9.19 -6.02 8.20
N LYS A 21 8.65 -4.87 7.78
CA LYS A 21 7.25 -4.76 7.31
C LYS A 21 6.92 -5.74 6.18
N THR A 22 7.77 -5.79 5.17
CA THR A 22 7.60 -6.72 4.04
C THR A 22 7.72 -8.18 4.49
N THR A 23 8.55 -8.47 5.49
CA THR A 23 8.62 -9.81 6.10
C THR A 23 7.30 -10.18 6.77
N ILE A 24 6.70 -9.27 7.57
CA ILE A 24 5.40 -9.47 8.20
C ILE A 24 4.31 -9.61 7.15
N TYR A 25 4.29 -8.74 6.13
CA TYR A 25 3.34 -8.81 5.04
C TYR A 25 3.40 -10.16 4.32
N ASN A 26 4.61 -10.64 4.01
CA ASN A 26 4.82 -11.92 3.35
C ASN A 26 4.35 -13.09 4.23
N ALA A 27 4.61 -13.05 5.54
CA ALA A 27 4.10 -14.06 6.47
C ALA A 27 2.56 -14.07 6.52
N ILE A 28 1.92 -12.90 6.58
CA ILE A 28 0.46 -12.79 6.49
C ILE A 28 -0.04 -13.33 5.15
N SER A 29 0.65 -12.98 4.06
CA SER A 29 0.31 -13.45 2.71
C SER A 29 0.39 -14.96 2.58
N GLU A 30 1.39 -15.58 3.19
CA GLU A 30 1.53 -17.02 3.24
C GLU A 30 0.36 -17.66 3.99
N ILE A 31 0.02 -17.16 5.17
CA ILE A 31 -1.12 -17.66 5.97
C ILE A 31 -2.43 -17.56 5.18
N VAL A 32 -2.74 -16.38 4.63
CA VAL A 32 -3.98 -16.14 3.88
C VAL A 32 -4.02 -16.98 2.59
N THR A 33 -2.88 -17.24 1.95
CA THR A 33 -2.85 -18.03 0.70
C THR A 33 -3.11 -19.52 0.94
N HIS A 34 -2.74 -20.04 2.11
CA HIS A 34 -2.88 -21.45 2.48
C HIS A 34 -4.17 -21.76 3.26
N ASP A 35 -4.97 -20.75 3.60
CA ASP A 35 -6.27 -20.90 4.26
C ASP A 35 -7.39 -20.42 3.32
N ASP A 36 -8.23 -21.35 2.86
CA ASP A 36 -9.29 -21.06 1.90
C ASP A 36 -10.39 -20.12 2.44
N ASP A 37 -10.64 -20.11 3.76
CA ASP A 37 -11.60 -19.19 4.37
C ASP A 37 -11.04 -17.78 4.39
N LEU A 38 -9.79 -17.62 4.85
CA LEU A 38 -9.11 -16.33 4.87
C LEU A 38 -8.93 -15.77 3.46
N LYS A 39 -8.56 -16.60 2.48
CA LYS A 39 -8.41 -16.20 1.08
C LYS A 39 -9.69 -15.64 0.47
N ARG A 40 -10.86 -16.16 0.87
CA ARG A 40 -12.16 -15.67 0.40
C ARG A 40 -12.56 -14.37 1.07
N ARG A 41 -12.19 -14.21 2.34
CA ARG A 41 -12.65 -13.12 3.20
C ARG A 41 -11.75 -11.89 3.18
N ILE A 42 -10.44 -12.06 3.04
CA ILE A 42 -9.46 -10.97 3.13
C ILE A 42 -8.86 -10.68 1.76
N LYS A 43 -8.71 -9.41 1.44
CA LYS A 43 -7.93 -8.98 0.29
C LYS A 43 -6.55 -8.47 0.71
N LEU A 44 -5.52 -9.08 0.15
CA LEU A 44 -4.15 -8.61 0.25
C LEU A 44 -3.80 -7.74 -0.96
N VAL A 45 -3.23 -6.57 -0.69
CA VAL A 45 -2.80 -5.60 -1.70
C VAL A 45 -1.33 -5.22 -1.45
N GLY A 46 -0.43 -5.96 -2.10
CA GLY A 46 1.01 -5.89 -1.85
C GLY A 46 1.77 -5.04 -2.87
N GLU A 47 2.95 -4.58 -2.47
CA GLU A 47 4.03 -4.03 -3.31
C GLU A 47 3.69 -2.93 -4.35
N SER A 48 2.51 -2.31 -4.28
CA SER A 48 2.08 -1.29 -5.24
C SER A 48 3.05 -0.12 -5.36
N ALA A 49 3.55 0.38 -4.22
CA ALA A 49 4.58 1.42 -4.20
C ALA A 49 5.87 1.00 -4.92
N HIS A 50 6.32 -0.26 -4.76
CA HIS A 50 7.53 -0.74 -5.41
C HIS A 50 7.35 -0.83 -6.93
N HIS A 51 6.22 -1.38 -7.38
CA HIS A 51 5.91 -1.45 -8.80
C HIS A 51 5.74 -0.07 -9.43
N LEU A 52 5.10 0.87 -8.74
CA LEU A 52 4.98 2.26 -9.20
C LEU A 52 6.36 2.91 -9.37
N LEU A 53 7.27 2.75 -8.40
CA LEU A 53 8.64 3.26 -8.51
C LEU A 53 9.37 2.65 -9.71
N ILE A 54 9.23 1.34 -9.95
CA ILE A 54 9.79 0.68 -11.14
C ILE A 54 9.23 1.28 -12.44
N GLN A 55 7.91 1.49 -12.53
CA GLN A 55 7.26 2.06 -13.71
C GLN A 55 7.67 3.51 -13.96
N MET A 56 7.95 4.26 -12.89
CA MET A 56 8.50 5.61 -12.96
C MET A 56 10.00 5.63 -13.25
N ASN A 57 10.63 4.47 -13.42
CA ASN A 57 12.06 4.26 -13.60
C ASN A 57 12.94 4.78 -12.44
N VAL A 58 12.40 4.75 -11.23
CA VAL A 58 13.07 5.14 -9.97
C VAL A 58 13.49 3.87 -9.23
N ARG A 59 14.77 3.47 -9.31
CA ARG A 59 15.17 2.07 -9.01
C ARG A 59 15.98 1.84 -7.73
N LYS A 60 16.89 2.73 -7.34
CA LYS A 60 17.87 2.42 -6.27
C LYS A 60 17.98 3.49 -5.20
N THR A 61 17.85 4.76 -5.58
CA THR A 61 17.94 5.89 -4.65
C THR A 61 16.63 6.64 -4.66
N TRP A 62 15.49 5.93 -4.61
CA TRP A 62 14.18 6.56 -4.75
C TRP A 62 13.93 7.66 -3.72
N GLN A 63 14.48 7.53 -2.50
CA GLN A 63 14.44 8.59 -1.49
C GLN A 63 15.15 9.85 -1.98
N GLU A 64 16.35 9.71 -2.54
CA GLU A 64 17.17 10.83 -3.01
C GLU A 64 16.65 11.38 -4.35
N GLU A 65 16.22 10.52 -5.27
CA GLU A 65 15.66 10.85 -6.58
C GLU A 65 14.30 11.57 -6.46
N LEU A 66 13.42 11.10 -5.57
CA LEU A 66 12.14 11.77 -5.32
C LEU A 66 12.30 13.00 -4.43
N ALA A 67 13.20 13.01 -3.44
CA ALA A 67 13.49 14.20 -2.65
C ALA A 67 14.06 15.33 -3.53
N ALA A 68 14.93 14.99 -4.49
CA ALA A 68 15.50 15.96 -5.42
C ALA A 68 14.50 16.41 -6.53
N ASN A 69 13.39 15.70 -6.71
CA ASN A 69 12.39 16.00 -7.74
C ASN A 69 10.96 15.95 -7.16
N ILE A 70 10.53 17.10 -6.64
CA ILE A 70 9.21 17.27 -6.02
C ILE A 70 8.04 16.93 -6.95
N GLU A 71 8.19 17.14 -8.26
CA GLU A 71 7.14 16.83 -9.24
C GLU A 71 6.99 15.32 -9.43
N ALA A 72 8.11 14.60 -9.52
CA ALA A 72 8.11 13.14 -9.54
C ALA A 72 7.54 12.56 -8.25
N TYR A 73 7.87 13.14 -7.09
CA TYR A 73 7.29 12.71 -5.82
C TYR A 73 5.76 12.88 -5.80
N ARG A 74 5.24 14.03 -6.25
CA ARG A 74 3.78 14.27 -6.35
C ARG A 74 3.10 13.27 -7.27
N HIS A 75 3.68 13.01 -8.45
CA HIS A 75 3.13 12.01 -9.38
C HIS A 75 3.10 10.61 -8.76
N PHE A 76 4.17 10.21 -8.07
CA PHE A 76 4.22 8.94 -7.35
C PHE A 76 3.10 8.84 -6.31
N GLN A 77 2.90 9.91 -5.55
CA GLN A 77 1.86 10.00 -4.52
C GLN A 77 0.45 9.94 -5.12
N ASP A 78 0.17 10.67 -6.19
CA ASP A 78 -1.13 10.68 -6.86
C ASP A 78 -1.47 9.29 -7.43
N CYS A 79 -0.47 8.60 -7.98
CA CYS A 79 -0.63 7.22 -8.45
C CYS A 79 -0.94 6.27 -7.29
N LEU A 80 -0.23 6.40 -6.17
CA LEU A 80 -0.42 5.56 -5.00
C LEU A 80 -1.80 5.81 -4.34
N HIS A 81 -2.23 7.07 -4.24
CA HIS A 81 -3.58 7.45 -3.81
C HIS A 81 -4.65 6.84 -4.71
N SER A 82 -4.51 7.00 -6.02
CA SER A 82 -5.45 6.44 -6.99
C SER A 82 -5.54 4.92 -6.87
N PHE A 83 -4.40 4.24 -6.69
CA PHE A 83 -4.36 2.80 -6.50
C PHE A 83 -5.02 2.36 -5.19
N TYR A 84 -4.80 3.09 -4.09
CA TYR A 84 -5.44 2.83 -2.81
C TYR A 84 -6.97 2.95 -2.92
N MET A 85 -7.47 4.06 -3.48
CA MET A 85 -8.89 4.28 -3.67
C MET A 85 -9.53 3.24 -4.60
N ALA A 86 -8.88 2.91 -5.71
CA ALA A 86 -9.33 1.87 -6.62
C ALA A 86 -9.42 0.50 -5.93
N SER A 87 -8.46 0.17 -5.06
CA SER A 87 -8.47 -1.07 -4.28
C SER A 87 -9.61 -1.10 -3.28
N VAL A 88 -9.88 -0.01 -2.57
CA VAL A 88 -11.01 0.09 -1.62
C VAL A 88 -12.35 -0.10 -2.34
N VAL A 89 -12.52 0.52 -3.52
CA VAL A 89 -13.73 0.35 -4.33
C VAL A 89 -13.86 -1.07 -4.88
N ALA A 90 -12.77 -1.63 -5.40
CA ALA A 90 -12.77 -2.96 -6.03
C ALA A 90 -13.02 -4.11 -5.04
N PHE A 91 -12.69 -3.92 -3.76
CA PHE A 91 -12.78 -4.92 -2.71
C PHE A 91 -13.62 -4.43 -1.52
N SER A 92 -14.64 -3.63 -1.79
CA SER A 92 -15.48 -2.99 -0.76
C SER A 92 -16.28 -3.99 0.09
N ASP A 93 -16.33 -5.25 -0.32
CA ASP A 93 -16.97 -6.37 0.39
C ASP A 93 -16.04 -7.10 1.37
N LYS A 94 -14.75 -6.71 1.44
CA LYS A 94 -13.72 -7.44 2.17
C LYS A 94 -12.84 -6.53 3.02
N PRO A 95 -12.36 -7.00 4.17
CA PRO A 95 -11.19 -6.43 4.81
C PRO A 95 -9.98 -6.43 3.86
N ILE A 96 -9.27 -5.30 3.78
CA ILE A 96 -8.12 -5.10 2.90
C ILE A 96 -6.87 -4.88 3.73
N ILE A 97 -5.76 -5.55 3.40
CA ILE A 97 -4.45 -5.36 4.03
C ILE A 97 -3.45 -4.88 2.98
N PHE A 98 -2.86 -3.71 3.22
CA PHE A 98 -1.81 -3.13 2.37
C PHE A 98 -0.40 -3.33 2.96
N ASP A 99 0.59 -3.59 2.09
CA ASP A 99 2.03 -3.72 2.47
C ASP A 99 2.64 -2.38 2.98
N ARG A 100 2.04 -1.24 2.62
CA ARG A 100 2.43 0.10 3.08
C ARG A 100 1.23 1.04 3.12
N PHE A 101 1.26 2.04 4.00
CA PHE A 101 0.25 3.10 4.00
C PHE A 101 0.76 4.38 3.33
N LEU A 102 -0.18 5.20 2.87
CA LEU A 102 0.09 6.51 2.27
C LEU A 102 0.88 7.43 3.22
N ILE A 103 0.67 7.29 4.53
CA ILE A 103 1.40 8.07 5.55
C ILE A 103 2.90 7.78 5.57
N ASP A 104 3.32 6.55 5.22
CA ASP A 104 4.74 6.23 5.17
C ASP A 104 5.42 7.06 4.08
N CYS A 105 4.75 7.20 2.92
CA CYS A 105 5.26 8.00 1.81
C CYS A 105 5.43 9.47 2.20
N GLU A 106 4.43 10.07 2.85
CA GLU A 106 4.49 11.45 3.35
C GLU A 106 5.58 11.66 4.40
N ALA A 107 5.76 10.69 5.31
CA ALA A 107 6.81 10.76 6.32
C ALA A 107 8.21 10.86 5.69
N TYR A 108 8.46 10.18 4.55
CA TYR A 108 9.73 10.30 3.85
C TYR A 108 9.97 11.69 3.25
N ARG A 109 8.92 12.40 2.83
CA ARG A 109 9.04 13.78 2.33
C ARG A 109 9.45 14.76 3.41
N MET A 110 9.04 14.54 4.66
CA MET A 110 9.37 15.45 5.76
C MET A 110 10.83 15.36 6.23
N LEU A 111 11.57 14.35 5.77
CA LEU A 111 12.97 14.11 6.13
C LEU A 111 13.97 14.76 5.17
N TYR A 112 13.51 15.29 4.03
CA TYR A 112 14.34 15.90 2.97
C TYR A 112 13.72 17.21 2.48
#